data_AF-A0A952RLC0-F1
#
_entry.id   AF-A0A952RLC0-F1
#
_cell.length_a   1.000
_cell.length_b   1.000
_cell.length_c   1.000
_cell.angle_alpha   90.00
_cell.angle_beta   90.00
_cell.angle_gamma   90.00
#
_symmetry.space_group_name_H-M   'P 1'
#
loop_
_entity.id
_entity.type
_entity.pdbx_description
1 polymer ?
#
loop_
_entity_poly.entity_id
_entity_poly.type
_entity_poly.pdbx_seq_one_letter_code
_entity_poly.pdbx_strand_id
1 'polypeptide(L)'
;MDLNRVETRAVHFGLASPRSAICPGEPVGLHVLLDVVDPGDDGPPRRLVPHRVDLDDAIFDLRQLHVSSPNGTFDADGVFHPSADVLATAQSGFVIFARPPSGPAFSVRYPPSYECRRAIGGAGRAGIAGNAGDHALYGDLPEPNSKEPLPSRAAPGRTGGAGGAGGDGPRMTVYVTWVRTPDYTKLLAARATGDVDTLTLSAPGTPLDVVARGGDGGAGGRGGDGAPGVDDFEPGGPGGTGGRGGQGGRGGDVEVVLDERFDELDRHVVIDVRGGEGGEGGAGGSGGRSYVGQSANRRGVGFAERDGVLVAPGPYGAKGTAGEDGNARITRSDVSARFKGLGPVVPL
;
A
#
# COMPACT_ATOMS: atom_id res chain seq x y z
N MET A 1 7.70 -24.96 28.11
CA MET A 1 8.28 -26.32 28.11
C MET A 1 9.50 -26.33 27.20
N ASP A 2 10.56 -27.03 27.59
CA ASP A 2 11.80 -27.17 26.80
C ASP A 2 11.68 -28.42 25.91
N LEU A 3 11.61 -28.22 24.59
CA LEU A 3 11.41 -29.30 23.62
C LEU A 3 12.60 -30.25 23.56
N ASN A 4 13.79 -29.84 24.03
CA ASN A 4 14.96 -30.73 24.09
C ASN A 4 14.81 -31.88 25.09
N ARG A 5 13.83 -31.78 26.00
CA ARG A 5 13.60 -32.75 27.08
C ARG A 5 12.45 -33.71 26.81
N VAL A 6 11.79 -33.58 25.65
CA VAL A 6 10.66 -34.41 25.28
C VAL A 6 10.81 -35.00 23.88
N GLU A 7 10.08 -36.08 23.64
CA GLU A 7 9.95 -36.67 22.32
C GLU A 7 8.69 -36.13 21.65
N THR A 8 8.84 -35.46 20.51
CA THR A 8 7.69 -34.99 19.72
C THR A 8 7.13 -36.15 18.89
N ARG A 9 5.89 -36.56 19.16
CA ARG A 9 5.20 -37.65 18.45
C ARG A 9 4.46 -37.14 17.23
N ALA A 10 3.82 -35.98 17.32
CA ALA A 10 3.08 -35.38 16.22
C ALA A 10 3.18 -33.85 16.25
N VAL A 11 3.09 -33.26 15.06
CA VAL A 11 2.93 -31.82 14.84
C VAL A 11 1.65 -31.63 14.05
N HIS A 12 0.71 -30.87 14.61
CA HIS A 12 -0.53 -30.50 13.94
C HIS A 12 -0.41 -29.07 13.45
N PHE A 13 -0.72 -28.87 12.18
CA PHE A 13 -0.74 -27.56 11.55
C PHE A 13 -2.17 -27.15 11.25
N GLY A 14 -2.55 -25.94 11.64
CA GLY A 14 -3.79 -25.28 11.27
C GLY A 14 -3.52 -23.89 10.70
N LEU A 15 -4.39 -23.42 9.82
CA LEU A 15 -4.41 -22.00 9.46
C LEU A 15 -5.17 -21.23 10.55
N ALA A 16 -4.77 -19.99 10.86
CA ALA A 16 -5.46 -19.15 11.83
C ALA A 16 -6.85 -18.68 11.37
N SER A 17 -7.12 -18.81 10.07
CA SER A 17 -8.44 -18.59 9.49
C SER A 17 -9.13 -19.95 9.27
N PRO A 18 -10.47 -20.00 9.15
CA PRO A 18 -11.19 -21.24 8.83
C PRO A 18 -10.93 -21.77 7.40
N ARG A 19 -9.91 -21.25 6.72
CA ARG A 19 -9.53 -21.64 5.36
C ARG A 19 -8.72 -22.93 5.40
N SER A 20 -8.85 -23.73 4.34
CA SER A 20 -8.05 -24.94 4.11
C SER A 20 -6.97 -24.76 3.04
N ALA A 21 -6.83 -23.55 2.49
CA ALA A 21 -5.95 -23.21 1.38
C ALA A 21 -5.25 -21.86 1.64
N ILE A 22 -4.06 -21.69 1.08
CA ILE A 22 -3.22 -20.49 1.27
C ILE A 22 -3.20 -19.65 0.00
N CYS A 23 -3.29 -18.34 0.17
CA CYS A 23 -3.25 -17.38 -0.92
C CYS A 23 -1.81 -17.01 -1.31
N PRO A 24 -1.39 -17.17 -2.58
CA PRO A 24 -0.07 -16.76 -3.03
C PRO A 24 0.22 -15.28 -2.74
N GLY A 25 1.29 -15.02 -1.98
CA GLY A 25 1.72 -13.69 -1.59
C GLY A 25 0.92 -13.03 -0.45
N GLU A 26 -0.08 -13.68 0.13
CA GLU A 26 -0.81 -13.14 1.29
C GLU A 26 -0.31 -13.78 2.59
N PRO A 27 0.18 -12.99 3.57
CA PRO A 27 0.62 -13.52 4.86
C PRO A 27 -0.50 -14.27 5.58
N VAL A 28 -0.16 -15.40 6.20
CA VAL A 28 -1.10 -16.25 6.93
C VAL A 28 -0.53 -16.69 8.28
N GLY A 29 -1.33 -16.48 9.33
CA GLY A 29 -1.03 -17.01 10.65
C GLY A 29 -1.19 -18.53 10.68
N LEU A 30 -0.28 -19.22 11.34
CA LEU A 30 -0.31 -20.67 11.51
C LEU A 30 -0.48 -21.03 12.98
N HIS A 31 -1.36 -21.99 13.24
CA HIS A 31 -1.46 -22.66 14.52
C HIS A 31 -0.65 -23.95 14.46
N VAL A 32 0.33 -24.07 15.34
CA VAL A 32 1.16 -25.27 15.47
C VAL A 32 0.89 -25.88 16.84
N LEU A 33 0.41 -27.12 16.87
CA LEU A 33 0.22 -27.88 18.11
C LEU A 33 1.17 -29.06 18.11
N LEU A 34 1.77 -29.36 19.26
CA LEU A 34 2.68 -30.50 19.41
C LEU A 34 2.05 -31.53 20.34
N ASP A 35 2.03 -32.80 19.94
CA ASP A 35 1.78 -33.89 20.88
C ASP A 35 3.14 -34.49 21.28
N VAL A 36 3.48 -34.40 22.57
CA VAL A 36 4.80 -34.78 23.11
C VAL A 36 4.68 -35.83 24.21
N VAL A 37 5.72 -36.63 24.40
CA VAL A 37 5.84 -37.62 25.48
C VAL A 37 7.14 -37.39 26.23
N ASP A 38 7.11 -37.51 27.56
CA ASP A 38 8.32 -37.44 28.37
C ASP A 38 9.13 -38.73 28.22
N PRO A 39 10.47 -38.67 28.05
CA PRO A 39 11.28 -39.85 27.89
C PRO A 39 11.16 -40.78 29.11
N GLY A 40 10.72 -42.02 28.89
CA GLY A 40 10.51 -43.01 29.95
C GLY A 40 9.16 -42.93 30.65
N ASP A 41 8.25 -42.06 30.21
CA ASP A 41 6.84 -42.06 30.61
C ASP A 41 6.00 -42.82 29.57
N ASP A 42 5.25 -43.82 30.02
CA ASP A 42 4.28 -44.56 29.20
C ASP A 42 2.89 -43.90 29.21
N GLY A 43 2.77 -42.72 29.81
CA GLY A 43 1.55 -41.91 29.86
C GLY A 43 1.07 -41.43 28.48
N PRO A 44 -0.18 -40.94 28.40
CA PRO A 44 -0.73 -40.37 27.17
C PRO A 44 0.07 -39.11 26.76
N PRO A 45 0.19 -38.83 25.44
CA PRO A 45 0.89 -37.65 24.97
C PRO A 45 0.24 -36.37 25.48
N ARG A 46 1.08 -35.40 25.88
CA ARG A 46 0.66 -34.06 26.29
C ARG A 46 0.62 -33.15 25.08
N ARG A 47 -0.43 -32.34 24.97
CA ARG A 47 -0.56 -31.35 23.91
C ARG A 47 0.07 -30.02 24.32
N LEU A 48 0.93 -29.47 23.46
CA LEU A 48 1.55 -28.17 23.64
C LEU A 48 1.03 -27.15 22.63
N VAL A 49 0.83 -25.92 23.10
CA VAL A 49 0.42 -24.74 22.31
C VAL A 49 1.51 -23.66 22.35
N PRO A 50 1.63 -22.80 21.33
CA PRO A 50 2.64 -21.73 21.30
C PRO A 50 2.26 -20.55 22.20
N HIS A 51 0.95 -20.37 22.43
CA HIS A 51 0.40 -19.34 23.30
C HIS A 51 -0.69 -19.95 24.18
N ARG A 52 -0.77 -19.48 25.43
CA ARG A 52 -1.78 -19.92 26.39
C ARG A 52 -3.15 -19.44 25.94
N VAL A 53 -4.09 -20.36 25.73
CA VAL A 53 -5.51 -20.05 25.54
C VAL A 53 -6.25 -20.30 26.85
N ASP A 54 -5.97 -21.45 27.49
CA ASP A 54 -6.53 -21.87 28.78
C ASP A 54 -5.46 -21.99 29.88
N LEU A 55 -5.88 -21.93 31.15
CA LEU A 55 -4.95 -22.00 32.29
C LEU A 55 -4.13 -23.30 32.34
N ASP A 56 -4.73 -24.39 31.87
CA ASP A 56 -4.15 -25.74 31.88
C ASP A 56 -3.28 -26.04 30.65
N ASP A 57 -3.17 -25.09 29.71
CA ASP A 57 -2.36 -25.26 28.50
C ASP A 57 -0.87 -25.33 28.83
N ALA A 58 -0.24 -26.39 28.35
CA ALA A 58 1.20 -26.51 28.34
C ALA A 58 1.78 -25.73 27.15
N ILE A 59 2.61 -24.72 27.44
CA ILE A 59 3.13 -23.81 26.42
C ILE A 59 4.52 -24.24 25.95
N PHE A 60 4.82 -24.12 24.66
CA PHE A 60 6.18 -24.18 24.12
C PHE A 60 6.57 -22.87 23.43
N ASP A 61 7.88 -22.62 23.32
CA ASP A 61 8.38 -21.48 22.54
C ASP A 61 8.54 -21.92 21.08
N LEU A 62 7.81 -21.29 20.17
CA LEU A 62 7.83 -21.61 18.74
C LEU A 62 9.25 -21.51 18.15
N ARG A 63 10.12 -20.68 18.72
CA ARG A 63 11.53 -20.54 18.28
C ARG A 63 12.37 -21.80 18.52
N GLN A 64 11.89 -22.72 19.36
CA GLN A 64 12.53 -24.04 19.52
C GLN A 64 12.19 -24.98 18.36
N LEU A 65 11.19 -24.66 17.54
CA LEU A 65 10.80 -25.43 16.36
C LEU A 65 11.43 -24.80 15.11
N HIS A 66 12.21 -25.57 14.36
CA HIS A 66 12.71 -25.10 13.07
C HIS A 66 11.63 -25.28 12.01
N VAL A 67 10.95 -24.19 11.66
CA VAL A 67 9.90 -24.16 10.63
C VAL A 67 10.46 -23.60 9.32
N SER A 68 10.14 -24.24 8.20
CA SER A 68 10.59 -23.81 6.87
C SER A 68 9.61 -24.19 5.77
N SER A 69 9.68 -23.51 4.64
CA SER A 69 8.93 -23.85 3.43
C SER A 69 9.75 -23.48 2.19
N PRO A 70 9.75 -24.29 1.11
CA PRO A 70 10.34 -23.90 -0.16
C PRO A 70 9.51 -22.83 -0.90
N ASN A 71 8.25 -22.62 -0.50
CA ASN A 71 7.30 -21.73 -1.17
C ASN A 71 6.94 -20.51 -0.30
N GLY A 72 7.84 -20.05 0.56
CA GLY A 72 7.65 -18.85 1.36
C GLY A 72 8.66 -18.73 2.50
N THR A 73 8.47 -17.71 3.34
CA THR A 73 9.33 -17.44 4.50
C THR A 73 8.50 -17.25 5.76
N PHE A 74 9.12 -17.42 6.93
CA PHE A 74 8.49 -17.14 8.23
C PHE A 74 9.14 -15.91 8.84
N ASP A 75 8.33 -15.03 9.43
CA ASP A 75 8.86 -13.90 10.21
C ASP A 75 9.08 -14.27 11.68
N ALA A 76 9.51 -13.29 12.49
CA ALA A 76 9.82 -13.48 13.90
C ALA A 76 8.59 -13.86 14.75
N ASP A 77 7.39 -13.53 14.30
CA ASP A 77 6.12 -13.81 14.97
C ASP A 77 5.52 -15.15 14.52
N GLY A 78 6.20 -15.88 13.63
CA GLY A 78 5.73 -17.15 13.10
C GLY A 78 4.65 -17.01 12.02
N VAL A 79 4.44 -15.81 11.48
CA VAL A 79 3.55 -15.61 10.33
C VAL A 79 4.25 -16.12 9.08
N PHE A 80 3.54 -16.93 8.31
CA PHE A 80 4.03 -17.43 7.03
C PHE A 80 3.73 -16.42 5.93
N HIS A 81 4.77 -16.02 5.20
CA HIS A 81 4.73 -15.14 4.03
C HIS A 81 4.92 -16.01 2.78
N PRO A 82 3.83 -16.45 2.13
CA PRO A 82 3.92 -17.36 1.00
C PRO A 82 4.49 -16.66 -0.23
N SER A 83 5.17 -17.40 -1.10
CA SER A 83 5.67 -16.89 -2.37
C SER A 83 4.50 -16.38 -3.23
N ALA A 84 4.71 -15.24 -3.88
CA ALA A 84 3.79 -14.69 -4.88
C ALA A 84 3.94 -15.36 -6.26
N ASP A 85 4.93 -16.25 -6.43
CA ASP A 85 5.14 -16.98 -7.68
C ASP A 85 4.04 -18.04 -7.87
N VAL A 86 3.13 -17.74 -8.78
CA VAL A 86 1.98 -18.58 -9.10
C VAL A 86 2.40 -19.90 -9.76
N LEU A 87 3.50 -19.92 -10.53
CA LEU A 87 3.98 -21.15 -11.16
C LEU A 87 4.56 -22.11 -10.13
N ALA A 88 5.39 -21.61 -9.22
CA ALA A 88 5.97 -22.40 -8.15
C ALA A 88 4.87 -22.99 -7.25
N THR A 89 3.87 -22.19 -6.90
CA THR A 89 2.78 -22.61 -6.01
C THR A 89 1.76 -23.51 -6.70
N ALA A 90 1.51 -23.34 -7.99
CA ALA A 90 0.69 -24.27 -8.78
C ALA A 90 1.33 -25.66 -8.91
N GLN A 91 2.66 -25.78 -8.82
CA GLN A 91 3.36 -27.05 -8.95
C GLN A 91 3.24 -27.92 -7.69
N SER A 92 3.54 -27.33 -6.53
CA SER A 92 3.71 -28.08 -5.27
C SER A 92 2.66 -27.76 -4.22
N GLY A 93 1.88 -26.71 -4.39
CA GLY A 93 1.18 -26.06 -3.28
C GLY A 93 2.18 -25.47 -2.26
N PHE A 94 1.73 -25.30 -1.03
CA PHE A 94 2.56 -24.81 0.08
C PHE A 94 2.90 -25.96 1.02
N VAL A 95 4.12 -26.46 0.91
CA VAL A 95 4.64 -27.48 1.83
C VAL A 95 5.34 -26.78 2.99
N ILE A 96 4.88 -27.05 4.21
CA ILE A 96 5.47 -26.52 5.42
C ILE A 96 6.13 -27.66 6.16
N PHE A 97 7.39 -27.47 6.52
CA PHE A 97 8.18 -28.40 7.32
C PHE A 97 8.34 -27.84 8.72
N ALA A 98 8.18 -28.69 9.73
CA ALA A 98 8.55 -28.39 11.10
C ALA A 98 9.48 -29.47 11.63
N ARG A 99 10.60 -29.04 12.23
CA ARG A 99 11.56 -29.95 12.87
C ARG A 99 11.76 -29.56 14.32
N PRO A 100 11.28 -30.37 15.28
CA PRO A 100 11.62 -30.18 16.69
C PRO A 100 13.11 -30.47 16.92
N PRO A 101 13.71 -29.97 18.03
CA PRO A 101 15.13 -30.21 18.33
C PRO A 101 15.46 -31.70 18.46
N SER A 102 14.54 -32.46 19.06
CA SER A 102 14.56 -33.91 19.21
C SER A 102 13.39 -34.52 18.43
N GLY A 103 13.70 -35.41 17.49
CA GLY A 103 12.69 -36.20 16.77
C GLY A 103 12.72 -36.05 15.25
N PRO A 104 11.73 -36.65 14.56
CA PRO A 104 11.64 -36.60 13.10
C PRO A 104 11.17 -35.22 12.62
N ALA A 105 11.38 -34.94 11.33
CA ALA A 105 10.75 -33.80 10.68
C ALA A 105 9.31 -34.14 10.29
N PHE A 106 8.43 -33.17 10.42
CA PHE A 106 7.01 -33.26 10.03
C PHE A 106 6.74 -32.31 8.89
N SER A 107 5.73 -32.63 8.08
CA SER A 107 5.33 -31.77 6.98
C SER A 107 3.83 -31.79 6.75
N VAL A 108 3.28 -30.67 6.31
CA VAL A 108 1.91 -30.53 5.82
C VAL A 108 1.93 -29.85 4.46
N ARG A 109 0.96 -30.18 3.62
CA ARG A 109 0.75 -29.52 2.32
C ARG A 109 -0.60 -28.80 2.34
N TYR A 110 -0.60 -27.52 2.02
CA TYR A 110 -1.82 -26.75 1.75
C TYR A 110 -1.94 -26.45 0.25
N PRO A 111 -3.10 -26.69 -0.39
CA PRO A 111 -3.32 -26.26 -1.76
C PRO A 111 -3.36 -24.72 -1.84
N PRO A 112 -2.99 -24.14 -3.00
CA PRO A 112 -3.11 -22.70 -3.20
C PRO A 112 -4.56 -22.29 -3.45
N SER A 113 -5.04 -21.24 -2.79
CA SER A 113 -6.32 -20.61 -3.12
C SER A 113 -6.11 -19.51 -4.16
N TYR A 114 -6.90 -19.56 -5.22
CA TYR A 114 -6.91 -18.56 -6.30
C TYR A 114 -8.16 -17.66 -6.25
N GLU A 115 -8.85 -17.59 -5.11
CA GLU A 115 -10.03 -16.73 -4.92
C GLU A 115 -9.65 -15.31 -4.44
N CYS A 116 -8.46 -15.15 -3.88
CA CYS A 116 -7.97 -13.93 -3.26
C CYS A 116 -7.35 -12.94 -4.25
N ARG A 117 -6.71 -13.43 -5.32
CA ARG A 117 -6.15 -12.56 -6.36
C ARG A 117 -7.17 -12.36 -7.47
N ARG A 118 -7.68 -11.12 -7.53
CA ARG A 118 -8.65 -10.69 -8.54
C ARG A 118 -8.04 -9.81 -9.61
N ALA A 119 -6.91 -9.15 -9.33
CA ALA A 119 -6.37 -8.14 -10.23
C ALA A 119 -5.08 -8.56 -10.94
N ILE A 120 -4.93 -8.10 -12.18
CA ILE A 120 -3.69 -8.09 -12.96
C ILE A 120 -3.42 -6.69 -13.50
N GLY A 121 -2.16 -6.26 -13.51
CA GLY A 121 -1.76 -4.92 -13.93
C GLY A 121 -1.42 -4.01 -12.74
N GLY A 122 -1.75 -2.73 -12.83
CA GLY A 122 -1.40 -1.75 -11.82
C GLY A 122 -1.95 -0.34 -12.08
N ALA A 123 -1.50 0.60 -11.25
CA ALA A 123 -1.78 2.02 -11.41
C ALA A 123 -0.48 2.79 -11.62
N GLY A 124 -0.57 3.92 -12.31
CA GLY A 124 0.50 4.90 -12.39
C GLY A 124 0.91 5.41 -11.01
N ARG A 125 2.16 5.88 -10.91
CA ARG A 125 2.70 6.39 -9.64
C ARG A 125 1.94 7.65 -9.20
N ALA A 126 1.59 7.76 -7.93
CA ALA A 126 1.04 9.00 -7.38
C ALA A 126 2.05 10.16 -7.45
N GLY A 127 1.54 11.36 -7.74
CA GLY A 127 2.30 12.59 -7.74
C GLY A 127 2.81 12.96 -6.35
N ILE A 128 3.99 13.57 -6.30
CA ILE A 128 4.62 13.99 -5.04
C ILE A 128 3.92 15.26 -4.54
N ALA A 129 3.65 15.36 -3.24
CA ALA A 129 3.10 16.57 -2.65
C ALA A 129 4.06 17.77 -2.81
N GLY A 130 3.50 18.95 -3.02
CA GLY A 130 4.25 20.19 -3.06
C GLY A 130 4.79 20.58 -1.69
N ASN A 131 5.97 21.19 -1.66
CA ASN A 131 6.58 21.67 -0.43
C ASN A 131 5.80 22.83 0.15
N ALA A 132 5.72 22.93 1.49
CA ALA A 132 5.21 24.14 2.12
C ALA A 132 6.09 25.35 1.78
N GLY A 133 5.47 26.52 1.64
CA GLY A 133 6.17 27.78 1.52
C GLY A 133 6.71 28.22 2.87
N ASP A 134 7.91 28.80 2.88
CA ASP A 134 8.52 29.32 4.10
C ASP A 134 7.68 30.46 4.69
N HIS A 135 7.53 30.46 6.01
CA HIS A 135 6.98 31.60 6.74
C HIS A 135 7.94 32.78 6.61
N ALA A 136 7.40 33.98 6.42
CA ALA A 136 8.20 35.18 6.49
C ALA A 136 8.55 35.48 7.96
N LEU A 137 9.83 35.67 8.25
CA LEU A 137 10.30 35.98 9.58
C LEU A 137 10.53 37.49 9.73
N TYR A 138 10.50 37.97 10.96
CA TYR A 138 10.89 39.34 11.30
C TYR A 138 12.31 39.68 10.81
N GLY A 139 13.19 38.68 10.73
CA GLY A 139 14.59 38.83 10.30
C GLY A 139 14.83 38.82 8.78
N ASP A 140 13.79 38.68 7.95
CA ASP A 140 13.91 38.89 6.49
C ASP A 140 13.99 40.40 6.14
N LEU A 141 13.94 41.27 7.15
CA LEU A 141 14.32 42.68 7.07
C LEU A 141 15.85 42.78 6.93
N PRO A 142 16.37 43.80 6.22
CA PRO A 142 17.80 43.98 6.05
C PRO A 142 18.50 44.08 7.42
N GLU A 143 19.73 43.54 7.52
CA GLU A 143 20.45 43.42 8.80
C GLU A 143 20.39 44.72 9.62
N PRO A 144 20.32 44.65 10.96
CA PRO A 144 20.14 45.83 11.83
C PRO A 144 21.25 46.91 11.72
N ASN A 145 22.35 46.61 11.01
CA ASN A 145 23.43 47.55 10.71
C ASN A 145 23.48 48.01 9.24
N SER A 146 22.53 47.56 8.42
CA SER A 146 22.34 48.11 7.09
C SER A 146 21.90 49.57 7.24
N LYS A 147 22.55 50.48 6.51
CA LYS A 147 22.10 51.88 6.41
C LYS A 147 20.84 52.03 5.55
N GLU A 148 20.25 50.91 5.14
CA GLU A 148 19.04 50.92 4.35
C GLU A 148 17.85 51.17 5.28
N PRO A 149 16.94 52.09 4.92
CA PRO A 149 15.73 52.30 5.70
C PRO A 149 14.97 50.98 5.82
N LEU A 150 14.49 50.67 7.04
CA LEU A 150 13.64 49.51 7.28
C LEU A 150 12.50 49.51 6.25
N PRO A 151 12.25 48.39 5.55
CA PRO A 151 11.18 48.34 4.58
C PRO A 151 9.87 48.59 5.32
N SER A 152 9.09 49.55 4.83
CA SER A 152 7.88 50.06 5.48
C SER A 152 6.70 49.07 5.46
N ARG A 153 6.96 47.78 5.18
CA ARG A 153 5.97 46.71 5.08
C ARG A 153 6.58 45.38 5.54
N ALA A 154 5.86 44.70 6.42
CA ALA A 154 6.19 43.34 6.83
C ALA A 154 6.20 42.37 5.62
N ALA A 155 7.15 41.44 5.62
CA ALA A 155 7.40 40.54 4.50
C ALA A 155 6.23 39.55 4.28
N PRO A 156 5.83 39.30 3.02
CA PRO A 156 4.80 38.33 2.71
C PRO A 156 5.31 36.90 2.87
N GLY A 157 4.44 35.99 3.29
CA GLY A 157 4.78 34.56 3.33
C GLY A 157 5.06 34.00 1.93
N ARG A 158 5.91 32.98 1.83
CA ARG A 158 6.26 32.40 0.52
C ARG A 158 5.14 31.51 -0.02
N THR A 159 5.04 31.45 -1.35
CA THR A 159 4.05 30.58 -2.00
C THR A 159 4.43 29.11 -1.81
N GLY A 160 3.43 28.26 -1.57
CA GLY A 160 3.63 26.81 -1.50
C GLY A 160 4.02 26.23 -2.86
N GLY A 161 4.83 25.18 -2.87
CA GLY A 161 5.24 24.46 -4.07
C GLY A 161 4.05 23.75 -4.74
N ALA A 162 4.07 23.62 -6.05
CA ALA A 162 3.07 22.84 -6.77
C ALA A 162 3.20 21.33 -6.46
N GLY A 163 2.08 20.62 -6.46
CA GLY A 163 2.07 19.17 -6.46
C GLY A 163 2.55 18.61 -7.80
N GLY A 164 3.26 17.48 -7.75
CA GLY A 164 3.73 16.77 -8.93
C GLY A 164 2.58 16.07 -9.66
N ALA A 165 2.73 15.86 -10.97
CA ALA A 165 1.75 15.09 -11.74
C ALA A 165 1.77 13.61 -11.33
N GLY A 166 0.61 12.96 -11.42
CA GLY A 166 0.50 11.51 -11.37
C GLY A 166 1.07 10.89 -12.65
N GLY A 167 1.63 9.69 -12.54
CA GLY A 167 2.17 8.93 -13.65
C GLY A 167 1.07 8.25 -14.46
N ASP A 168 1.32 7.99 -15.74
CA ASP A 168 0.38 7.29 -16.60
C ASP A 168 0.21 5.82 -16.19
N GLY A 169 -0.94 5.25 -16.51
CA GLY A 169 -1.22 3.83 -16.35
C GLY A 169 -0.40 2.96 -17.31
N PRO A 170 -0.16 1.69 -16.96
CA PRO A 170 0.66 0.78 -17.76
C PRO A 170 0.01 0.45 -19.11
N ARG A 171 0.83 0.24 -20.14
CA ARG A 171 0.39 -0.30 -21.42
C ARG A 171 0.68 -1.79 -21.47
N MET A 172 -0.36 -2.60 -21.69
CA MET A 172 -0.21 -4.05 -21.65
C MET A 172 -1.20 -4.80 -22.53
N THR A 173 -0.77 -5.97 -22.99
CA THR A 173 -1.62 -6.98 -23.60
C THR A 173 -1.82 -8.12 -22.60
N VAL A 174 -3.08 -8.48 -22.32
CA VAL A 174 -3.47 -9.54 -21.38
C VAL A 174 -4.08 -10.70 -22.15
N TYR A 175 -3.41 -11.85 -22.13
CA TYR A 175 -3.93 -13.09 -22.71
C TYR A 175 -4.69 -13.86 -21.65
N VAL A 176 -5.91 -14.31 -21.95
CA VAL A 176 -6.79 -14.99 -21.00
C VAL A 176 -7.27 -16.33 -21.56
N THR A 177 -7.14 -17.40 -20.79
CA THR A 177 -7.61 -18.75 -21.15
C THR A 177 -8.05 -19.53 -19.91
N TRP A 178 -8.75 -20.65 -20.10
CA TRP A 178 -8.84 -21.68 -19.08
C TRP A 178 -7.63 -22.60 -19.08
N VAL A 179 -7.20 -22.99 -17.88
CA VAL A 179 -6.10 -23.92 -17.63
C VAL A 179 -6.51 -24.95 -16.59
N ARG A 180 -5.72 -26.02 -16.48
CA ARG A 180 -5.70 -26.93 -15.33
C ARG A 180 -4.34 -26.90 -14.65
N THR A 181 -4.35 -27.26 -13.37
CA THR A 181 -3.17 -27.50 -12.53
C THR A 181 -3.32 -28.85 -11.82
N PRO A 182 -2.31 -29.35 -11.09
CA PRO A 182 -2.44 -30.58 -10.31
C PRO A 182 -3.62 -30.57 -9.32
N ASP A 183 -3.94 -29.42 -8.72
CA ASP A 183 -5.00 -29.30 -7.72
C ASP A 183 -6.36 -28.86 -8.30
N TYR A 184 -6.40 -28.33 -9.52
CA TYR A 184 -7.60 -27.72 -10.10
C TYR A 184 -7.83 -28.16 -11.55
N THR A 185 -9.05 -28.59 -11.85
CA THR A 185 -9.44 -29.02 -13.21
C THR A 185 -9.77 -27.85 -14.15
N LYS A 186 -10.13 -26.70 -13.59
CA LYS A 186 -10.44 -25.47 -14.34
C LYS A 186 -10.06 -24.24 -13.50
N LEU A 187 -9.18 -23.41 -14.02
CA LEU A 187 -8.80 -22.10 -13.48
C LEU A 187 -8.71 -21.09 -14.61
N LEU A 188 -9.07 -19.84 -14.35
CA LEU A 188 -8.84 -18.75 -15.28
C LEU A 188 -7.37 -18.35 -15.17
N ALA A 189 -6.63 -18.39 -16.27
CA ALA A 189 -5.27 -17.90 -16.32
C ALA A 189 -5.20 -16.62 -17.13
N ALA A 190 -4.51 -15.62 -16.60
CA ALA A 190 -4.23 -14.39 -17.31
C ALA A 190 -2.75 -14.04 -17.26
N ARG A 191 -2.18 -13.79 -18.43
CA ARG A 191 -0.78 -13.38 -18.61
C ARG A 191 -0.73 -11.99 -19.21
N ALA A 192 -0.20 -11.03 -18.47
CA ALA A 192 0.07 -9.69 -18.98
C ALA A 192 1.49 -9.61 -19.55
N THR A 193 1.65 -8.83 -20.62
CA THR A 193 2.93 -8.49 -21.24
C THR A 193 2.93 -7.01 -21.62
N GLY A 194 4.09 -6.35 -21.62
CA GLY A 194 4.22 -4.92 -21.91
C GLY A 194 4.98 -4.22 -20.79
N ASP A 195 4.43 -3.12 -20.26
CA ASP A 195 4.99 -2.43 -19.09
C ASP A 195 4.89 -3.31 -17.82
N VAL A 196 4.00 -4.31 -17.83
CA VAL A 196 3.86 -5.33 -16.79
C VAL A 196 4.01 -6.71 -17.43
N ASP A 197 4.87 -7.56 -16.86
CA ASP A 197 5.00 -8.98 -17.20
C ASP A 197 4.67 -9.82 -15.98
N THR A 198 3.48 -10.42 -15.96
CA THR A 198 3.01 -11.20 -14.81
C THR A 198 1.99 -12.25 -15.23
N LEU A 199 1.87 -13.30 -14.42
CA LEU A 199 0.88 -14.37 -14.56
C LEU A 199 0.03 -14.42 -13.29
N THR A 200 -1.29 -14.47 -13.46
CA THR A 200 -2.22 -14.75 -12.37
C THR A 200 -3.14 -15.91 -12.71
N LEU A 201 -3.60 -16.58 -11.66
CA LEU A 201 -4.63 -17.61 -11.72
C LEU A 201 -5.80 -17.17 -10.83
N SER A 202 -7.01 -17.39 -11.31
CA SER A 202 -8.24 -17.10 -10.57
C SER A 202 -9.18 -18.31 -10.60
N ALA A 203 -9.86 -18.54 -9.48
CA ALA A 203 -10.86 -19.61 -9.38
C ALA A 203 -12.06 -19.34 -10.31
N PRO A 204 -12.72 -20.38 -10.86
CA PRO A 204 -13.92 -20.21 -11.67
C PRO A 204 -15.00 -19.41 -10.93
N GLY A 205 -15.67 -18.51 -11.65
CA GLY A 205 -16.70 -17.64 -11.07
C GLY A 205 -16.18 -16.39 -10.36
N THR A 206 -14.87 -16.26 -10.17
CA THR A 206 -14.25 -15.01 -9.71
C THR A 206 -13.92 -14.14 -10.94
N PRO A 207 -14.43 -12.90 -11.03
CA PRO A 207 -14.01 -11.96 -12.07
C PRO A 207 -12.53 -11.61 -11.93
N LEU A 208 -11.86 -11.46 -13.07
CA LEU A 208 -10.51 -10.94 -13.22
C LEU A 208 -10.59 -9.44 -13.55
N ASP A 209 -10.07 -8.63 -12.66
CA ASP A 209 -9.89 -7.18 -12.84
C ASP A 209 -8.56 -6.93 -13.58
N VAL A 210 -8.64 -6.40 -14.80
CA VAL A 210 -7.48 -5.92 -15.57
C VAL A 210 -7.35 -4.42 -15.32
N VAL A 211 -6.32 -4.03 -14.57
CA VAL A 211 -6.17 -2.66 -14.06
C VAL A 211 -5.00 -1.96 -14.76
N ALA A 212 -5.26 -0.82 -15.38
CA ALA A 212 -4.26 0.07 -15.95
C ALA A 212 -4.64 1.52 -15.67
N ARG A 213 -4.75 1.89 -14.40
CA ARG A 213 -5.20 3.24 -14.00
C ARG A 213 -4.08 4.27 -14.05
N GLY A 214 -4.41 5.52 -14.30
CA GLY A 214 -3.51 6.64 -14.05
C GLY A 214 -3.27 6.83 -12.54
N GLY A 215 -2.12 7.40 -12.19
CA GLY A 215 -1.80 7.78 -10.82
C GLY A 215 -2.42 9.13 -10.45
N ASP A 216 -2.78 9.32 -9.18
CA ASP A 216 -3.34 10.59 -8.72
C ASP A 216 -2.28 11.70 -8.72
N GLY A 217 -2.69 12.94 -8.95
CA GLY A 217 -1.84 14.12 -8.81
C GLY A 217 -1.50 14.42 -7.35
N GLY A 218 -0.29 14.93 -7.10
CA GLY A 218 0.14 15.33 -5.78
C GLY A 218 -0.59 16.57 -5.27
N ALA A 219 -0.85 16.65 -3.96
CA ALA A 219 -1.42 17.86 -3.37
C ALA A 219 -0.46 19.05 -3.50
N GLY A 220 -0.98 20.26 -3.65
CA GLY A 220 -0.19 21.49 -3.58
C GLY A 220 0.27 21.78 -2.15
N GLY A 221 1.44 22.40 -2.02
CA GLY A 221 2.01 22.78 -0.73
C GLY A 221 1.28 23.95 -0.10
N ARG A 222 1.23 24.01 1.23
CA ARG A 222 0.64 25.16 1.94
C ARG A 222 1.48 26.41 1.72
N GLY A 223 0.87 27.58 1.55
CA GLY A 223 1.57 28.87 1.58
C GLY A 223 2.11 29.21 2.97
N GLY A 224 3.27 29.84 3.02
CA GLY A 224 3.88 30.30 4.27
C GLY A 224 3.10 31.46 4.87
N ASP A 225 3.13 31.62 6.18
CA ASP A 225 2.46 32.74 6.85
C ASP A 225 3.26 34.04 6.65
N GLY A 226 2.57 35.18 6.61
CA GLY A 226 3.20 36.50 6.51
C GLY A 226 3.82 36.97 7.83
N ALA A 227 4.86 37.80 7.74
CA ALA A 227 5.57 38.31 8.92
C ALA A 227 4.67 39.23 9.76
N PRO A 228 4.84 39.29 11.08
CA PRO A 228 4.14 40.29 11.91
C PRO A 228 4.57 41.72 11.52
N GLY A 229 3.73 42.71 11.83
CA GLY A 229 4.06 44.13 11.66
C GLY A 229 5.22 44.54 12.58
N VAL A 230 6.07 45.48 12.14
CA VAL A 230 7.30 45.84 12.86
C VAL A 230 7.11 46.90 13.94
N ASP A 231 6.11 47.77 13.76
CA ASP A 231 5.81 48.87 14.68
C ASP A 231 4.34 48.88 15.09
N ASP A 232 4.05 49.65 16.14
CA ASP A 232 2.68 49.92 16.58
C ASP A 232 1.86 50.47 15.40
N PHE A 233 0.73 49.81 15.13
CA PHE A 233 -0.22 50.12 14.05
C PHE A 233 0.22 49.78 12.62
N GLU A 234 1.41 49.20 12.39
CA GLU A 234 1.75 48.69 11.06
C GLU A 234 1.09 47.33 10.77
N PRO A 235 0.46 47.15 9.60
CA PRO A 235 -0.10 45.86 9.21
C PRO A 235 1.01 44.82 9.01
N GLY A 236 0.73 43.57 9.38
CA GLY A 236 1.60 42.44 9.04
C GLY A 236 1.72 42.18 7.54
N GLY A 237 2.60 41.27 7.15
CA GLY A 237 2.73 40.83 5.76
C GLY A 237 1.56 39.91 5.39
N PRO A 238 1.11 39.89 4.13
CA PRO A 238 0.10 38.93 3.71
C PRO A 238 0.64 37.50 3.74
N GLY A 239 -0.26 36.53 3.90
CA GLY A 239 0.10 35.13 3.77
C GLY A 239 0.45 34.75 2.33
N GLY A 240 1.34 33.77 2.17
CA GLY A 240 1.71 33.21 0.89
C GLY A 240 0.57 32.43 0.25
N THR A 241 0.52 32.40 -1.09
CA THR A 241 -0.48 31.61 -1.81
C THR A 241 -0.22 30.11 -1.64
N GLY A 242 -1.26 29.29 -1.56
CA GLY A 242 -1.10 27.84 -1.62
C GLY A 242 -0.65 27.36 -3.00
N GLY A 243 0.15 26.30 -3.04
CA GLY A 243 0.62 25.69 -4.28
C GLY A 243 -0.52 25.03 -5.06
N ARG A 244 -0.42 25.01 -6.39
CA ARG A 244 -1.39 24.30 -7.24
C ARG A 244 -1.28 22.79 -7.04
N GLY A 245 -2.40 22.07 -7.05
CA GLY A 245 -2.40 20.61 -7.09
C GLY A 245 -1.91 20.07 -8.43
N GLY A 246 -1.24 18.91 -8.40
CA GLY A 246 -0.73 18.22 -9.57
C GLY A 246 -1.83 17.63 -10.43
N GLN A 247 -1.59 17.47 -11.73
CA GLN A 247 -2.52 16.80 -12.63
C GLN A 247 -2.53 15.30 -12.36
N GLY A 248 -3.68 14.64 -12.51
CA GLY A 248 -3.75 13.18 -12.53
C GLY A 248 -3.12 12.62 -13.81
N GLY A 249 -2.53 11.43 -13.72
CA GLY A 249 -1.95 10.73 -14.86
C GLY A 249 -3.01 10.12 -15.75
N ARG A 250 -2.70 9.93 -17.04
CA ARG A 250 -3.62 9.30 -17.99
C ARG A 250 -3.79 7.82 -17.68
N GLY A 251 -4.96 7.25 -17.91
CA GLY A 251 -5.16 5.80 -17.90
C GLY A 251 -4.31 5.09 -18.97
N GLY A 252 -4.00 3.82 -18.72
CA GLY A 252 -3.16 3.01 -19.60
C GLY A 252 -3.91 2.45 -20.81
N ASP A 253 -3.16 1.89 -21.76
CA ASP A 253 -3.72 1.23 -22.94
C ASP A 253 -3.69 -0.29 -22.76
N VAL A 254 -4.86 -0.92 -22.77
CA VAL A 254 -5.03 -2.36 -22.52
C VAL A 254 -5.64 -3.05 -23.73
N GLU A 255 -4.96 -4.10 -24.20
CA GLU A 255 -5.53 -5.08 -25.12
C GLU A 255 -5.76 -6.40 -24.38
N VAL A 256 -7.00 -6.84 -24.26
CA VAL A 256 -7.32 -8.17 -23.74
C VAL A 256 -7.56 -9.11 -24.91
N VAL A 257 -6.79 -10.19 -24.97
CA VAL A 257 -6.94 -11.26 -25.96
C VAL A 257 -7.51 -12.49 -25.26
N LEU A 258 -8.79 -12.75 -25.50
CA LEU A 258 -9.46 -13.93 -24.97
C LEU A 258 -9.23 -15.12 -25.89
N ASP A 259 -9.04 -16.30 -25.29
CA ASP A 259 -8.96 -17.54 -26.04
C ASP A 259 -10.25 -17.78 -26.83
N GLU A 260 -10.14 -17.87 -28.16
CA GLU A 260 -11.28 -18.08 -29.05
C GLU A 260 -12.03 -19.39 -28.82
N ARG A 261 -11.44 -20.35 -28.10
CA ARG A 261 -12.05 -21.64 -27.79
C ARG A 261 -13.10 -21.56 -26.68
N PHE A 262 -13.16 -20.44 -25.95
CA PHE A 262 -14.01 -20.28 -24.76
C PHE A 262 -14.85 -19.00 -24.84
N ASP A 263 -16.11 -19.14 -25.27
CA ASP A 263 -17.02 -18.00 -25.42
C ASP A 263 -17.39 -17.34 -24.09
N GLU A 264 -17.35 -18.07 -22.98
CA GLU A 264 -17.75 -17.54 -21.68
C GLU A 264 -16.77 -16.54 -21.04
N LEU A 265 -15.54 -16.42 -21.57
CA LEU A 265 -14.47 -15.63 -20.96
C LEU A 265 -14.81 -14.14 -20.81
N ASP A 266 -15.63 -13.57 -21.71
CA ASP A 266 -16.04 -12.16 -21.64
C ASP A 266 -16.69 -11.80 -20.30
N ARG A 267 -17.40 -12.76 -19.67
CA ARG A 267 -18.12 -12.53 -18.41
C ARG A 267 -17.20 -12.55 -17.19
N HIS A 268 -15.95 -12.97 -17.38
CA HIS A 268 -14.97 -13.12 -16.33
C HIS A 268 -13.92 -12.02 -16.33
N VAL A 269 -13.98 -11.04 -17.23
CA VAL A 269 -12.98 -9.97 -17.33
C VAL A 269 -13.64 -8.61 -17.13
N VAL A 270 -13.12 -7.84 -16.18
CA VAL A 270 -13.49 -6.45 -15.90
C VAL A 270 -12.25 -5.60 -16.19
N ILE A 271 -12.37 -4.50 -16.92
CA ILE A 271 -11.23 -3.67 -17.31
C ILE A 271 -11.39 -2.28 -16.69
N ASP A 272 -10.36 -1.80 -15.98
CA ASP A 272 -10.29 -0.45 -15.40
C ASP A 272 -9.07 0.31 -15.95
N VAL A 273 -9.33 1.21 -16.91
CA VAL A 273 -8.36 2.10 -17.55
C VAL A 273 -8.57 3.56 -17.17
N ARG A 274 -9.18 3.85 -16.01
CA ARG A 274 -9.50 5.24 -15.65
C ARG A 274 -8.25 6.10 -15.44
N GLY A 275 -8.35 7.39 -15.77
CA GLY A 275 -7.36 8.40 -15.39
C GLY A 275 -7.27 8.58 -13.87
N GLY A 276 -6.12 9.08 -13.40
CA GLY A 276 -5.93 9.44 -11.99
C GLY A 276 -6.64 10.75 -11.64
N GLU A 277 -6.96 10.95 -10.36
CA GLU A 277 -7.57 12.22 -9.93
C GLU A 277 -6.54 13.36 -9.92
N GLY A 278 -7.01 14.60 -10.10
CA GLY A 278 -6.17 15.78 -9.90
C GLY A 278 -5.95 16.05 -8.41
N GLY A 279 -4.71 16.38 -8.03
CA GLY A 279 -4.37 16.69 -6.65
C GLY A 279 -5.06 17.96 -6.15
N GLU A 280 -5.35 18.02 -4.85
CA GLU A 280 -5.94 19.22 -4.24
C GLU A 280 -4.96 20.39 -4.23
N GLY A 281 -5.48 21.61 -4.33
CA GLY A 281 -4.68 22.82 -4.14
C GLY A 281 -4.28 23.01 -2.68
N GLY A 282 -3.09 23.54 -2.45
CA GLY A 282 -2.60 23.85 -1.10
C GLY A 282 -3.39 24.99 -0.46
N ALA A 283 -3.53 24.97 0.86
CA ALA A 283 -4.09 26.10 1.59
C ALA A 283 -3.15 27.32 1.51
N GLY A 284 -3.71 28.53 1.50
CA GLY A 284 -2.91 29.73 1.67
C GLY A 284 -2.35 29.87 3.08
N GLY A 285 -1.28 30.63 3.22
CA GLY A 285 -0.71 31.03 4.50
C GLY A 285 -1.58 32.07 5.21
N SER A 286 -1.45 32.16 6.51
CA SER A 286 -2.12 33.19 7.31
C SER A 286 -1.44 34.54 7.08
N GLY A 287 -2.19 35.63 7.09
CA GLY A 287 -1.59 36.96 7.16
C GLY A 287 -0.96 37.22 8.52
N GLY A 288 0.10 38.02 8.53
CA GLY A 288 0.75 38.52 9.72
C GLY A 288 -0.17 39.44 10.52
N ARG A 289 0.04 39.45 11.84
CA ARG A 289 -0.71 40.30 12.77
C ARG A 289 0.08 41.57 13.06
N SER A 290 -0.61 42.70 13.19
CA SER A 290 0.00 43.91 13.75
C SER A 290 0.40 43.67 15.21
N TYR A 291 1.56 44.21 15.60
CA TYR A 291 1.94 44.28 17.00
C TYR A 291 1.12 45.41 17.65
N VAL A 292 0.37 45.09 18.70
CA VAL A 292 -0.21 46.11 19.58
C VAL A 292 0.67 46.13 20.80
N GLY A 293 1.58 47.11 20.88
CA GLY A 293 2.44 47.28 22.04
C GLY A 293 1.60 47.24 23.31
N GLN A 294 1.89 46.28 24.19
CA GLN A 294 1.40 46.33 25.56
C GLN A 294 2.00 47.61 26.16
N SER A 295 1.22 48.69 26.17
CA SER A 295 1.58 49.91 26.87
C SER A 295 1.72 49.59 28.35
N ALA A 296 2.94 49.19 28.75
CA ALA A 296 3.32 49.00 30.13
C ALA A 296 3.32 50.39 30.80
N ASN A 297 2.24 50.66 31.54
CA ASN A 297 1.93 51.86 32.32
C ASN A 297 1.07 52.93 31.62
N ARG A 298 -0.21 53.02 32.04
CA ARG A 298 -0.64 53.99 33.07
C ARG A 298 -2.15 53.84 33.37
N ARG A 299 -2.43 53.30 34.57
CA ARG A 299 -3.60 53.55 35.43
C ARG A 299 -4.99 53.51 34.75
N GLY A 300 -5.60 52.34 34.77
CA GLY A 300 -6.96 52.19 35.31
C GLY A 300 -8.13 52.74 34.48
N VAL A 301 -8.06 52.73 33.15
CA VAL A 301 -9.24 53.01 32.31
C VAL A 301 -9.37 51.91 31.27
N GLY A 302 -10.49 51.17 31.31
CA GLY A 302 -10.76 49.99 30.49
C GLY A 302 -10.97 50.33 29.01
N PHE A 303 -9.87 50.52 28.28
CA PHE A 303 -9.91 50.50 26.83
C PHE A 303 -9.86 49.04 26.38
N ALA A 304 -10.91 48.62 25.67
CA ALA A 304 -10.94 47.32 25.00
C ALA A 304 -9.66 47.14 24.17
N GLU A 305 -8.97 46.02 24.38
CA GLU A 305 -7.87 45.58 23.52
C GLU A 305 -8.34 45.69 22.07
N ARG A 306 -7.82 46.66 21.32
CA ARG A 306 -8.06 46.73 19.88
C ARG A 306 -7.24 45.62 19.27
N ASP A 307 -7.91 44.54 18.85
CA ASP A 307 -7.29 43.54 17.99
C ASP A 307 -6.57 44.26 16.84
N GLY A 308 -5.27 43.98 16.69
CA GLY A 308 -4.47 44.55 15.61
C GLY A 308 -5.08 44.23 14.24
N VAL A 309 -4.76 45.05 13.23
CA VAL A 309 -5.27 44.82 11.86
C VAL A 309 -4.75 43.48 11.35
N LEU A 310 -5.63 42.49 11.23
CA LEU A 310 -5.31 41.20 10.63
C LEU A 310 -5.15 41.38 9.12
N VAL A 311 -3.99 41.04 8.57
CA VAL A 311 -3.81 41.04 7.13
C VAL A 311 -4.44 39.78 6.53
N ALA A 312 -4.96 39.92 5.31
CA ALA A 312 -5.65 38.83 4.64
C ALA A 312 -4.73 37.59 4.50
N PRO A 313 -5.28 36.38 4.70
CA PRO A 313 -4.58 35.15 4.36
C PRO A 313 -4.30 35.09 2.86
N GLY A 314 -3.27 34.33 2.49
CA GLY A 314 -3.02 34.00 1.10
C GLY A 314 -4.18 33.18 0.51
N PRO A 315 -4.42 33.26 -0.80
CA PRO A 315 -5.43 32.44 -1.45
C PRO A 315 -5.03 30.96 -1.47
N TYR A 316 -6.03 30.08 -1.60
CA TYR A 316 -5.81 28.66 -1.89
C TYR A 316 -5.22 28.47 -3.28
N GLY A 317 -4.39 27.44 -3.44
CA GLY A 317 -3.97 26.97 -4.74
C GLY A 317 -5.13 26.35 -5.51
N ALA A 318 -5.06 26.36 -6.84
CA ALA A 318 -6.05 25.69 -7.67
C ALA A 318 -5.89 24.17 -7.60
N LYS A 319 -7.01 23.43 -7.65
CA LYS A 319 -7.01 21.98 -7.81
C LYS A 319 -6.40 21.57 -9.16
N GLY A 320 -5.72 20.44 -9.19
CA GLY A 320 -5.24 19.79 -10.41
C GLY A 320 -6.39 19.26 -11.27
N THR A 321 -6.13 19.06 -12.56
CA THR A 321 -7.09 18.39 -13.46
C THR A 321 -6.96 16.88 -13.32
N ALA A 322 -8.07 16.15 -13.40
CA ALA A 322 -8.02 14.70 -13.55
C ALA A 322 -7.33 14.30 -14.86
N GLY A 323 -6.70 13.14 -14.88
CA GLY A 323 -6.15 12.55 -16.09
C GLY A 323 -7.24 12.01 -16.99
N GLU A 324 -6.94 11.90 -18.29
CA GLU A 324 -7.85 11.27 -19.24
C GLU A 324 -7.91 9.76 -19.02
N ASP A 325 -9.05 9.14 -19.32
CA ASP A 325 -9.15 7.69 -19.36
C ASP A 325 -8.27 7.11 -20.48
N GLY A 326 -7.77 5.92 -20.25
CA GLY A 326 -7.01 5.13 -21.20
C GLY A 326 -7.90 4.42 -22.22
N ASN A 327 -7.30 3.56 -23.04
CA ASN A 327 -8.04 2.76 -24.02
C ASN A 327 -8.10 1.31 -23.60
N ALA A 328 -9.26 0.68 -23.78
CA ALA A 328 -9.44 -0.76 -23.60
C ALA A 328 -9.99 -1.38 -24.87
N ARG A 329 -9.42 -2.50 -25.31
CA ARG A 329 -9.93 -3.29 -26.43
C ARG A 329 -9.91 -4.77 -26.07
N ILE A 330 -11.00 -5.47 -26.38
CA ILE A 330 -11.10 -6.93 -26.28
C ILE A 330 -11.07 -7.53 -27.69
N THR A 331 -10.26 -8.56 -27.88
CA THR A 331 -10.18 -9.37 -29.09
C THR A 331 -10.22 -10.86 -28.75
N ARG A 332 -10.48 -11.71 -29.74
CA ARG A 332 -10.45 -13.17 -29.62
C ARG A 332 -9.43 -13.73 -30.60
N SER A 333 -8.63 -14.68 -30.14
CA SER A 333 -7.60 -15.36 -30.93
C SER A 333 -7.15 -16.64 -30.22
N ASP A 334 -6.44 -17.53 -30.90
CA ASP A 334 -5.67 -18.60 -30.23
C ASP A 334 -4.56 -17.97 -29.36
N VAL A 335 -4.60 -18.24 -28.06
CA VAL A 335 -3.62 -17.78 -27.07
C VAL A 335 -2.77 -18.91 -26.49
N SER A 336 -2.97 -20.16 -26.92
CA SER A 336 -2.34 -21.36 -26.33
C SER A 336 -0.82 -21.27 -26.28
N ALA A 337 -0.20 -20.70 -27.31
CA ALA A 337 1.25 -20.49 -27.40
C ALA A 337 1.79 -19.59 -26.26
N ARG A 338 0.99 -18.68 -25.70
CA ARG A 338 1.39 -17.79 -24.59
C ARG A 338 1.46 -18.51 -23.25
N PHE A 339 0.84 -19.68 -23.15
CA PHE A 339 0.80 -20.50 -21.94
C PHE A 339 1.61 -21.80 -22.08
N LYS A 340 2.20 -22.04 -23.26
CA LYS A 340 3.06 -23.21 -23.50
C LYS A 340 4.33 -23.11 -22.66
N GLY A 341 4.68 -24.20 -21.97
CA GLY A 341 5.92 -24.30 -21.19
C GLY A 341 5.83 -23.73 -19.77
N LEU A 342 4.64 -23.33 -19.29
CA LEU A 342 4.42 -22.84 -17.93
C LEU A 342 4.34 -23.97 -16.88
N GLY A 343 5.04 -25.09 -17.10
CA GLY A 343 5.13 -26.21 -16.18
C GLY A 343 3.77 -26.78 -15.76
N PRO A 344 3.35 -26.62 -14.49
CA PRO A 344 2.10 -27.18 -13.95
C PRO A 344 0.84 -26.54 -14.53
N VAL A 345 0.94 -25.37 -15.17
CA VAL A 345 -0.19 -24.67 -15.77
C VAL A 345 -0.36 -25.13 -17.21
N VAL A 346 -1.41 -25.92 -17.46
CA VAL A 346 -1.67 -26.53 -18.77
C VAL A 346 -2.97 -25.97 -19.35
N PRO A 347 -2.96 -25.34 -20.54
CA PRO A 347 -4.18 -24.93 -21.23
C PRO A 347 -5.16 -26.09 -21.40
N LEU A 348 -6.45 -25.82 -21.18
CA LEU A 348 -7.53 -26.76 -21.50
C LEU A 348 -7.72 -26.92 -23.00
#